data_AF-A0A814CYW1-F1
#
_entry.id   AF-A0A814CYW1-F1
#
_cell.length_a   1.000
_cell.length_b   1.000
_cell.length_c   1.000
_cell.angle_alpha   90.00
_cell.angle_beta   90.00
_cell.angle_gamma   90.00
#
_symmetry.space_group_name_H-M   'P 1'
#
loop_
_entity.id
_entity.type
_entity.pdbx_description
1 polymer ?
#
loop_
_entity_poly.entity_id
_entity_poly.type
_entity_poly.pdbx_seq_one_letter_code
_entity_poly.pdbx_strand_id
1 'polypeptide(L)'
;MKNHICSKIEKCIHCGQNHKSSSLKCPVVKSFRTELTRKILQLNNHSTPDTNLMNKNIIFNSTNFPPPPPPKSSTLSINPMTIKLDELINKLSEAKNHLANLEVKHDKFEQFILEKKL
;
A
#
# COMPACT_ATOMS: atom_id res chain seq x y z
N MET A 1 -17.01 34.43 7.79
CA MET A 1 -16.16 33.31 7.35
C MET A 1 -16.13 32.26 8.44
N LYS A 2 -16.72 31.08 8.23
CA LYS A 2 -16.68 29.98 9.22
C LYS A 2 -15.45 29.12 8.89
N ASN A 3 -14.51 29.06 9.83
CA ASN A 3 -13.32 28.21 9.71
C ASN A 3 -13.76 26.74 9.74
N HIS A 4 -13.65 26.07 8.59
CA HIS A 4 -13.91 24.63 8.48
C HIS A 4 -12.68 23.87 8.96
N ILE A 5 -12.69 23.43 10.22
CA ILE A 5 -11.68 22.52 10.75
C ILE A 5 -12.03 21.11 10.24
N CYS A 6 -11.45 20.74 9.11
CA CYS A 6 -11.48 19.36 8.62
C CYS A 6 -10.44 18.55 9.38
N SER A 7 -10.78 18.02 10.55
CA SER A 7 -9.98 16.98 11.20
C SER A 7 -10.20 15.68 10.43
N LYS A 8 -9.42 15.48 9.35
CA LYS A 8 -9.29 14.21 8.63
C LYS A 8 -8.59 13.19 9.56
N ILE A 9 -9.32 12.72 10.56
CA ILE A 9 -8.85 11.64 11.42
C ILE A 9 -9.02 10.36 10.60
N GLU A 10 -7.95 9.96 9.91
CA GLU A 10 -7.89 8.65 9.27
C GLU A 10 -8.01 7.58 10.36
N LYS A 11 -9.17 6.92 10.40
CA LYS A 11 -9.37 5.77 11.27
C LYS A 11 -8.52 4.61 10.76
N CYS A 12 -7.92 3.88 11.68
CA CYS A 12 -7.12 2.71 11.36
C CYS A 12 -8.00 1.63 10.72
N ILE A 13 -7.58 1.12 9.56
CA ILE A 13 -8.31 0.06 8.84
C ILE A 13 -8.34 -1.29 9.59
N HIS A 14 -7.47 -1.48 10.59
CA HIS A 14 -7.34 -2.75 11.32
C HIS A 14 -8.13 -2.78 12.63
N CYS A 15 -8.35 -1.63 13.29
CA CYS A 15 -9.03 -1.59 14.59
C CYS A 15 -10.05 -0.44 14.72
N GLY A 16 -10.26 0.37 13.68
CA GLY A 16 -11.24 1.45 13.66
C GLY A 16 -10.90 2.67 14.54
N GLN A 17 -9.77 2.64 15.24
CA GLN A 17 -9.36 3.70 16.18
C GLN A 17 -8.66 4.86 15.48
N ASN A 18 -8.58 5.99 16.18
CA ASN A 18 -8.03 7.25 15.69
C ASN A 18 -6.49 7.26 15.70
N HIS A 19 -5.88 6.50 14.79
CA HIS A 19 -4.45 6.53 14.52
C HIS A 19 -4.15 6.00 13.12
N LYS A 20 -2.95 6.29 12.60
CA LYS A 20 -2.47 5.72 11.34
C LYS A 20 -2.47 4.19 11.39
N SER A 21 -2.84 3.55 10.29
CA SER A 21 -2.92 2.08 10.21
C SER A 21 -1.60 1.37 10.47
N SER A 22 -0.45 2.02 10.23
CA SER A 22 0.89 1.49 10.50
C SER A 22 1.43 1.81 11.91
N SER A 23 0.65 2.50 12.74
CA SER A 23 1.10 2.95 14.07
C SER A 23 1.22 1.80 15.06
N LEU A 24 2.24 1.86 15.94
CA LEU A 24 2.37 0.96 17.10
C LEU A 24 1.25 1.13 18.14
N LYS A 25 0.43 2.18 18.01
CA LYS A 25 -0.80 2.36 18.78
C LYS A 25 -1.91 1.37 18.37
N CYS A 26 -1.80 0.76 17.18
CA CYS A 26 -2.72 -0.27 16.70
C CYS A 26 -2.44 -1.61 17.40
N PRO A 27 -3.38 -2.19 18.15
CA PRO A 27 -3.20 -3.50 18.79
C PRO A 27 -2.89 -4.61 17.76
N VAL A 28 -3.53 -4.55 16.59
CA VAL A 28 -3.39 -5.55 15.52
C VAL A 28 -2.00 -5.48 14.87
N VAL A 29 -1.50 -4.29 14.56
CA VAL A 29 -0.14 -4.16 14.00
C VAL A 29 0.92 -4.48 15.04
N LYS A 30 0.66 -4.13 16.31
CA LYS A 30 1.57 -4.47 17.40
C LYS A 30 1.70 -5.99 17.56
N SER A 31 0.59 -6.72 17.65
CA SER A 31 0.60 -8.19 17.78
C SER A 31 1.26 -8.86 16.57
N PHE A 32 0.90 -8.42 15.36
CA PHE A 32 1.49 -8.92 14.12
C PHE A 32 3.01 -8.74 14.08
N ARG A 33 3.52 -7.54 14.42
CA ARG A 33 4.96 -7.28 14.49
C ARG A 33 5.64 -8.14 15.54
N THR A 34 5.08 -8.25 16.75
CA THR A 34 5.67 -9.11 17.79
C THR A 34 5.71 -10.58 17.38
N GLU A 35 4.70 -11.07 16.66
CA GLU A 35 4.68 -12.46 16.20
C GLU A 35 5.69 -12.71 15.07
N LEU A 36 5.83 -11.76 14.14
CA LEU A 36 6.89 -11.77 13.13
C LEU A 36 8.27 -11.81 13.77
N THR A 37 8.51 -10.93 14.76
CA THR A 37 9.77 -10.92 15.52
C THR A 37 10.00 -12.25 16.24
N ARG A 38 8.96 -12.83 16.87
CA ARG A 38 9.06 -14.14 17.52
C ARG A 38 9.46 -15.23 16.51
N LYS A 39 8.84 -15.26 15.33
CA LYS A 39 9.16 -16.24 14.28
C LYS A 39 10.59 -16.09 13.78
N ILE A 40 11.08 -14.85 13.60
CA ILE A 40 12.46 -14.59 13.17
C ILE A 40 13.46 -15.08 14.24
N LEU A 41 13.19 -14.80 15.52
CA LEU A 41 14.05 -15.25 16.63
C LEU A 41 14.04 -16.77 16.78
N GLN A 42 12.88 -17.42 16.62
CA GLN A 42 12.79 -18.88 16.63
C GLN A 42 13.52 -19.53 15.45
N LEU A 43 13.50 -18.90 14.27
CA LEU A 43 14.21 -19.40 13.09
C LEU A 43 15.74 -19.37 13.30
N ASN A 44 16.26 -18.34 13.96
CA ASN A 44 17.68 -18.24 14.32
C ASN A 44 18.09 -19.21 15.45
N ASN A 45 17.14 -19.65 16.29
CA ASN A 45 17.40 -20.61 17.36
C ASN A 45 17.35 -22.08 16.88
N HIS A 46 17.02 -22.34 15.61
CA HIS A 46 16.92 -23.71 15.07
C HIS A 46 18.23 -24.25 14.45
N SER A 47 19.33 -23.51 14.58
CA SER A 47 20.67 -24.01 14.28
C SER A 47 21.25 -24.71 15.52
N THR A 48 21.25 -26.04 15.45
CA THR A 48 21.79 -27.09 16.36
C THR A 48 20.89 -27.57 17.52
N PRO A 49 20.65 -28.89 17.64
CA PRO A 49 20.17 -29.49 18.87
C PRO A 49 21.38 -29.75 19.79
N ASP A 50 21.90 -28.70 20.42
CA ASP A 50 22.83 -28.89 21.53
C ASP A 50 22.05 -28.81 22.85
N THR A 51 21.70 -29.99 23.34
CA THR A 51 21.49 -30.23 24.77
C THR A 51 22.64 -29.60 25.55
N ASN A 52 22.41 -28.46 26.20
CA ASN A 52 22.91 -28.11 27.53
C ASN A 52 22.44 -26.70 27.90
N LEU A 53 21.42 -26.67 28.76
CA LEU A 53 21.00 -25.48 29.50
C LEU A 53 22.09 -25.18 30.55
N MET A 54 23.19 -24.56 30.14
CA MET A 54 24.25 -24.19 31.07
C MET A 54 24.72 -22.77 30.76
N ASN A 55 24.38 -21.87 31.69
CA ASN A 55 24.96 -20.56 31.94
C ASN A 55 26.23 -20.26 31.11
N LYS A 56 26.07 -19.68 29.93
CA LYS A 56 27.19 -19.08 29.18
C LYS A 56 26.93 -17.59 29.10
N ASN A 57 27.75 -16.82 29.82
CA ASN A 57 27.92 -15.39 29.60
C ASN A 57 28.18 -15.17 28.11
N ILE A 58 27.21 -14.60 27.41
CA ILE A 58 27.30 -14.31 25.99
C ILE A 58 28.25 -13.12 25.84
N ILE A 59 29.52 -13.41 25.54
CA ILE A 59 30.48 -12.38 25.14
C ILE A 59 30.19 -12.07 23.66
N PHE A 60 29.65 -10.88 23.42
CA PHE A 60 29.33 -10.40 22.08
C PHE A 60 30.62 -9.96 21.37
N ASN A 61 31.13 -10.77 20.45
CA ASN A 61 32.30 -10.42 19.66
C ASN A 61 31.87 -9.75 18.34
N SER A 62 32.03 -8.43 18.25
CA SER A 62 31.58 -7.60 17.12
C SER A 62 32.31 -7.88 15.79
N THR A 63 33.37 -8.67 15.80
CA THR A 63 34.24 -8.88 14.63
C THR A 63 33.88 -10.10 13.80
N ASN A 64 32.96 -10.96 14.28
CA ASN A 64 32.61 -12.23 13.63
C ASN A 64 31.31 -12.18 12.80
N PHE A 65 30.82 -10.99 12.43
CA PHE A 65 29.62 -10.88 11.62
C PHE A 65 29.90 -11.21 10.15
N PRO A 66 29.14 -12.13 9.53
CA PRO A 66 29.24 -12.35 8.09
C PRO A 66 28.90 -11.04 7.36
N PRO A 67 29.55 -10.75 6.22
CA PRO A 67 29.25 -9.56 5.43
C PRO A 67 27.76 -9.56 5.06
N PRO A 68 27.10 -8.39 5.08
CA PRO A 68 25.69 -8.30 4.73
C PRO A 68 25.49 -8.87 3.32
N PRO A 69 24.42 -9.67 3.11
CA PRO A 69 24.14 -10.22 1.79
C PRO A 69 24.02 -9.07 0.78
N PRO A 70 24.50 -9.26 -0.47
CA PRO A 70 24.35 -8.25 -1.50
C PRO A 70 22.86 -7.89 -1.66
N PRO A 71 22.53 -6.61 -1.92
CA PRO A 71 21.16 -6.19 -2.13
C PRO A 71 20.57 -7.03 -3.27
N LYS A 72 19.64 -7.92 -2.93
CA LYS A 72 18.87 -8.64 -3.93
C LYS A 72 18.12 -7.59 -4.74
N SER A 73 18.34 -7.56 -6.05
CA SER A 73 17.54 -6.76 -6.96
C SER A 73 16.08 -7.13 -6.72
N SER A 74 15.34 -6.18 -6.16
CA SER A 74 13.91 -6.30 -5.98
C SER A 74 13.31 -6.50 -7.36
N THR A 75 12.92 -7.73 -7.69
CA THR A 75 12.05 -7.99 -8.83
C THR A 75 10.84 -7.08 -8.62
N LEU A 76 10.60 -6.14 -9.55
CA LEU A 76 9.43 -5.27 -9.51
C LEU A 76 8.20 -6.17 -9.49
N SER A 77 7.68 -6.42 -8.29
CA SER A 77 6.38 -7.03 -8.10
C SER A 77 5.38 -6.01 -8.62
N ILE A 78 4.94 -6.18 -9.86
CA ILE A 78 3.91 -5.35 -10.48
C ILE A 78 2.69 -5.45 -9.57
N ASN A 79 2.40 -4.37 -8.85
CA ASN A 79 1.34 -4.36 -7.85
C ASN A 79 0.00 -4.48 -8.58
N PRO A 80 -0.88 -5.45 -8.24
CA PRO A 80 -2.18 -5.57 -8.90
C PRO A 80 -3.03 -4.30 -8.79
N MET A 81 -2.78 -3.43 -7.79
CA MET A 81 -3.42 -2.12 -7.72
C MET A 81 -2.93 -1.12 -8.77
N THR A 82 -1.67 -1.18 -9.21
CA THR A 82 -1.19 -0.28 -10.27
C THR A 82 -1.84 -0.63 -11.61
N ILE A 83 -1.98 -1.93 -11.92
CA ILE A 83 -2.68 -2.39 -13.12
C ILE A 83 -4.14 -1.91 -13.13
N LYS A 84 -4.86 -2.04 -12.00
CA LYS A 84 -6.25 -1.57 -11.89
C LYS A 84 -6.36 -0.05 -12.02
N LEU A 85 -5.36 0.69 -11.55
CA LEU A 85 -5.32 2.15 -11.68
C LEU A 85 -5.14 2.55 -13.16
N ASP A 86 -4.22 1.90 -13.86
CA ASP A 86 -3.99 2.14 -15.29
C ASP A 86 -5.25 1.81 -16.11
N GLU A 87 -5.93 0.71 -15.81
CA GLU A 87 -7.19 0.35 -16.46
C GLU A 87 -8.29 1.39 -16.22
N LEU A 88 -8.38 1.92 -15.00
CA LEU A 88 -9.35 2.97 -14.66
C LEU A 88 -9.06 4.28 -15.41
N ILE A 89 -7.79 4.68 -15.49
CA ILE A 89 -7.36 5.87 -16.23
C ILE A 89 -7.72 5.74 -17.72
N ASN A 90 -7.50 4.57 -18.30
CA ASN A 90 -7.84 4.30 -19.70
C ASN A 90 -9.36 4.38 -19.94
N LYS A 91 -10.17 3.74 -19.08
CA LYS A 91 -11.63 3.80 -19.19
C LYS A 91 -12.19 5.22 -19.01
N LEU A 92 -11.62 6.01 -18.09
CA LEU A 92 -12.01 7.42 -17.93
C LEU A 92 -11.65 8.25 -19.17
N SER A 93 -10.52 7.99 -19.79
CA SER A 93 -10.12 8.67 -21.04
C SER A 93 -11.05 8.31 -22.20
N GLU A 94 -11.44 7.04 -22.31
CA GLU A 94 -12.42 6.59 -23.31
C GLU A 94 -13.79 7.26 -23.10
N ALA A 95 -14.30 7.27 -21.86
CA ALA A 95 -15.55 7.93 -21.52
C ALA A 95 -15.53 9.43 -21.84
N LYS A 96 -14.41 10.12 -21.55
CA LYS A 96 -14.22 11.53 -21.90
C LYS A 96 -14.29 11.74 -23.41
N ASN A 97 -13.63 10.90 -24.20
CA ASN A 97 -13.64 11.00 -25.66
C ASN A 97 -15.04 10.75 -26.24
N HIS A 98 -15.77 9.77 -25.67
CA HIS A 98 -17.15 9.51 -26.07
C HIS A 98 -18.07 10.70 -25.78
N LEU A 99 -17.92 11.34 -24.62
CA LEU A 99 -18.71 12.51 -24.25
C LEU A 99 -18.42 13.70 -25.18
N ALA A 100 -17.14 13.97 -25.47
CA ALA A 100 -16.75 15.02 -26.40
C ALA A 100 -17.30 14.79 -27.82
N ASN A 101 -17.31 13.53 -28.30
CA ASN A 101 -17.90 13.21 -29.59
C ASN A 101 -19.43 13.35 -29.57
N LEU A 102 -20.08 13.04 -28.46
CA LEU A 102 -21.52 13.22 -28.28
C LEU A 102 -21.90 14.71 -28.34
N GLU A 103 -21.12 15.56 -27.68
CA GLU A 103 -21.27 17.02 -27.69
C GLU A 103 -21.18 17.56 -29.12
N VAL A 104 -20.14 17.19 -29.88
CA VAL A 104 -20.00 17.60 -31.29
C VAL A 104 -21.17 17.12 -32.17
N LYS A 105 -21.68 15.91 -31.93
CA LYS A 105 -22.85 15.39 -32.67
C LYS A 105 -24.12 16.15 -32.32
N HIS A 106 -24.29 16.51 -31.05
CA HIS A 106 -25.41 17.30 -30.58
C HIS A 106 -25.42 18.68 -31.23
N ASP A 107 -24.28 19.38 -31.27
CA ASP A 107 -24.16 20.69 -31.91
C ASP A 107 -24.53 20.65 -33.40
N LYS A 108 -24.07 19.62 -34.11
CA LYS A 108 -24.44 19.41 -35.53
C LYS A 108 -25.93 19.13 -35.70
N PHE A 109 -26.53 18.40 -34.77
CA PHE A 109 -27.96 18.11 -34.81
C PHE A 109 -28.78 19.38 -34.59
N GLU A 110 -28.43 20.21 -33.60
CA GLU A 110 -29.08 21.50 -33.36
C GLU A 110 -28.95 22.42 -34.58
N GLN A 111 -27.77 22.48 -35.21
CA GLN A 111 -27.56 23.23 -36.45
C GLN A 111 -28.47 22.73 -37.58
N PHE A 112 -28.58 21.42 -37.77
CA PHE A 112 -29.49 20.84 -38.76
C PHE A 112 -30.97 21.19 -38.50
N ILE A 113 -31.41 21.16 -37.23
CA ILE A 113 -32.77 21.52 -36.86
C ILE A 113 -33.06 23.00 -37.16
N LEU A 114 -32.09 23.89 -36.93
CA LEU A 114 -32.19 25.30 -37.27
C LEU A 114 -32.27 25.52 -38.79
N GLU A 115 -31.43 24.84 -39.56
CA GLU A 115 -31.44 24.92 -41.03
C GLU A 115 -32.73 24.41 -41.67
N LYS A 116 -33.39 23.42 -41.05
CA LYS A 116 -34.67 22.87 -41.53
C LYS A 116 -35.91 23.67 -41.13
N LYS A 117 -35.78 24.61 -40.19
CA LYS A 117 -36.88 25.49 -39.73
C LYS A 117 -36.98 26.79 -40.53
N LEU A 118 -35.96 27.12 -41.33
CA LEU A 118 -35.96 28.21 -42.32
C LEU A 118 -36.44 27.68 -43.68
#